data_AF-A0A9X9F4F4-F1
#
_entry.id   AF-A0A9X9F4F4-F1
#
_cell.length_a   1.000
_cell.length_b   1.000
_cell.length_c   1.000
_cell.angle_alpha   90.00
_cell.angle_beta   90.00
_cell.angle_gamma   90.00
#
_symmetry.space_group_name_H-M   'P 1'
#
loop_
_entity.id
_entity.type
_entity.pdbx_description
1 polymer ?
#
loop_
_entity_poly.entity_id
_entity_poly.type
_entity_poly.pdbx_seq_one_letter_code
_entity_poly.pdbx_strand_id
1 'polypeptide(L)'
;DYKIDKTKNDIFIENDKLVVYHFACITIFTENDFDLWSLGEISIPNNILNHIYTPYLERIQFVLKQLKDKFNKDTKQFLSKKDINKAQTLYKDSQLRRKMNQSNHFMNFSMIISKERLIQGLTSYYSLENFNAKFTVWICCMDDLTYQILEKLKLKHAILIPVKDIENHELLSIKNDRSLQEYCWTLKAPLCLHVLSLYPEVDHIIYCDADMYFFTAPNIILNEWWKYSVFLCPQRSSTEIESIHGIYQAGLVGFKNDQNSKEILTWWKDKCLEYCNNQYDVEMNRWGDQKYLNHIPN
;
A
#
# COMPACT_ATOMS: atom_id res chain seq x y z
N ASP A 1 12.07 -3.39 21.01
CA ASP A 1 11.46 -4.45 20.21
C ASP A 1 11.61 -5.78 20.91
N TYR A 2 10.50 -6.36 21.36
CA TYR A 2 10.53 -7.71 21.90
C TYR A 2 10.39 -8.72 20.77
N LYS A 3 11.18 -9.79 20.80
CA LYS A 3 11.05 -10.91 19.90
C LYS A 3 9.80 -11.72 20.27
N ILE A 4 8.88 -11.86 19.33
CA ILE A 4 7.69 -12.71 19.48
C ILE A 4 7.89 -13.96 18.65
N ASP A 5 7.99 -15.10 19.32
CA ASP A 5 8.08 -16.40 18.67
C ASP A 5 6.76 -17.16 18.90
N LYS A 6 6.23 -17.76 17.83
CA LYS A 6 5.03 -18.61 17.90
C LYS A 6 5.40 -20.04 17.53
N THR A 7 5.19 -20.95 18.47
CA THR A 7 5.17 -22.39 18.21
C THR A 7 3.74 -22.84 17.90
N LYS A 8 3.53 -24.13 17.60
CA LYS A 8 2.21 -24.64 17.22
C LYS A 8 1.12 -24.35 18.28
N ASN A 9 1.48 -24.35 19.56
CA ASN A 9 0.52 -24.19 20.66
C ASN A 9 0.77 -22.96 21.55
N ASP A 10 2.00 -22.43 21.55
CA ASP A 10 2.43 -21.42 22.52
C ASP A 10 3.03 -20.19 21.85
N ILE A 11 2.77 -19.03 22.45
CA ILE A 11 3.38 -17.74 22.08
C ILE A 11 4.42 -17.42 23.15
N PHE A 12 5.58 -16.92 22.73
CA PHE A 12 6.66 -16.49 23.60
C PHE A 12 6.96 -15.02 23.37
N ILE A 13 7.25 -14.30 24.44
CA ILE A 13 7.87 -12.98 24.40
C ILE A 13 9.30 -13.18 24.90
N GLU A 14 10.28 -12.95 24.03
CA GLU A 14 11.65 -13.40 24.24
C GLU A 14 11.71 -14.92 24.50
N ASN A 15 12.08 -15.32 25.71
CA ASN A 15 12.17 -16.71 26.12
C ASN A 15 11.00 -17.13 27.04
N ASP A 16 10.12 -16.19 27.39
CA ASP A 16 9.05 -16.43 28.36
C ASP A 16 7.74 -16.78 27.64
N LYS A 17 7.14 -17.89 28.07
CA LYS A 17 5.84 -18.34 27.56
C LYS A 17 4.75 -17.36 27.99
N LEU A 18 4.04 -16.79 27.01
CA LEU A 18 2.92 -15.89 27.24
C LEU A 18 1.71 -16.67 27.74
N VAL A 19 1.32 -16.44 28.99
CA VAL A 19 0.12 -17.06 29.60
C VAL A 19 -1.09 -16.13 29.54
N VAL A 20 -0.90 -14.85 29.85
CA VAL A 20 -1.95 -13.83 29.84
C VAL A 20 -1.41 -12.52 29.31
N TYR A 21 -2.22 -11.80 28.53
CA TYR A 21 -1.92 -10.47 28.04
C TYR A 21 -3.07 -9.52 28.42
N HIS A 22 -2.73 -8.40 29.03
CA HIS A 22 -3.71 -7.38 29.41
C HIS A 22 -3.89 -6.38 28.26
N PHE A 23 -5.03 -6.45 27.57
CA PHE A 23 -5.41 -5.50 26.50
C PHE A 23 -5.95 -4.19 27.08
N ALA A 24 -5.09 -3.47 27.80
CA ALA A 24 -5.44 -2.23 28.45
C ALA A 24 -5.87 -1.16 27.44
N CYS A 25 -6.86 -0.35 27.83
CA CYS A 25 -7.30 0.84 27.09
C CYS A 25 -7.82 0.59 25.66
N ILE A 26 -8.16 -0.65 25.31
CA ILE A 26 -8.82 -0.97 24.05
C ILE A 26 -10.23 -0.37 24.00
N THR A 27 -10.57 0.28 22.89
CA THR A 27 -11.93 0.76 22.62
C THR A 27 -12.50 0.01 21.43
N ILE A 28 -13.73 -0.50 21.54
CA ILE A 28 -14.41 -1.24 20.47
C ILE A 28 -15.48 -0.31 19.88
N PHE A 29 -15.31 0.15 18.63
CA PHE A 29 -16.29 1.01 17.95
C PHE A 29 -17.29 0.20 17.14
N THR A 30 -16.81 -0.82 16.42
CA THR A 30 -17.62 -1.75 15.63
C THR A 30 -17.10 -3.19 15.81
N GLU A 31 -17.65 -4.15 15.07
CA GLU A 31 -17.10 -5.51 15.01
C GLU A 31 -15.68 -5.56 14.42
N ASN A 32 -15.27 -4.53 13.68
CA ASN A 32 -13.99 -4.49 12.96
C ASN A 32 -13.14 -3.25 13.27
N ASP A 33 -13.69 -2.22 13.91
CA ASP A 33 -13.00 -0.96 14.17
C ASP A 33 -12.69 -0.80 15.66
N PHE A 34 -11.41 -0.61 15.98
CA PHE A 34 -10.88 -0.57 17.33
C PHE A 34 -9.94 0.63 17.52
N ASP A 35 -9.83 1.13 18.75
CA ASP A 35 -8.65 1.86 19.21
C ASP A 35 -7.83 0.88 20.05
N LEU A 36 -6.67 0.43 19.56
CA LEU A 36 -5.87 -0.57 20.27
C LEU A 36 -5.19 -0.02 21.51
N TRP A 37 -5.06 1.30 21.62
CA TRP A 37 -4.46 2.00 22.75
C TRP A 37 -4.95 3.45 22.81
N SER A 38 -5.99 3.70 23.60
CA SER A 38 -6.66 5.01 23.64
C SER A 38 -5.95 6.11 24.44
N LEU A 39 -4.76 5.84 25.01
CA LEU A 39 -3.99 6.83 25.78
C LEU A 39 -2.93 7.58 24.96
N GLY A 40 -2.73 7.22 23.70
CA GLY A 40 -1.80 7.91 22.80
C GLY A 40 -1.52 7.11 21.53
N GLU A 41 -0.75 7.68 20.61
CA GLU A 41 -0.32 6.97 19.41
C GLU A 41 0.83 6.02 19.73
N ILE A 42 0.68 4.75 19.39
CA ILE A 42 1.76 3.77 19.47
C ILE A 42 1.87 2.96 18.17
N SER A 43 3.10 2.68 17.76
CA SER A 43 3.36 1.70 16.70
C SER A 43 3.43 0.31 17.32
N ILE A 44 2.52 -0.58 16.91
CA ILE A 44 2.49 -1.98 17.36
C ILE A 44 3.09 -2.85 16.26
N PRO A 45 4.19 -3.57 16.53
CA PRO A 45 4.78 -4.52 15.58
C PRO A 45 3.76 -5.53 15.02
N ASN A 46 3.85 -5.82 13.72
CA ASN A 46 2.94 -6.75 13.03
C ASN A 46 2.95 -8.15 13.65
N ASN A 47 4.09 -8.65 14.13
CA ASN A 47 4.15 -9.93 14.84
C ASN A 47 3.34 -9.92 16.16
N ILE A 48 3.31 -8.81 16.90
CA ILE A 48 2.44 -8.63 18.07
C ILE A 48 0.98 -8.56 17.63
N LEU A 49 0.67 -7.78 16.59
CA LEU A 49 -0.69 -7.71 16.05
C LEU A 49 -1.21 -9.09 15.64
N ASN A 50 -0.41 -9.87 14.91
CA ASN A 50 -0.76 -11.18 14.38
C ASN A 50 -0.88 -12.26 15.47
N HIS A 51 0.06 -12.31 16.40
CA HIS A 51 0.13 -13.41 17.36
C HIS A 51 -0.65 -13.14 18.65
N ILE A 52 -0.78 -11.87 19.07
CA ILE A 52 -1.40 -11.51 20.35
C ILE A 52 -2.76 -10.83 20.13
N TYR A 53 -2.85 -9.80 19.29
CA TYR A 53 -4.10 -9.07 19.10
C TYR A 53 -5.12 -9.82 18.24
N THR A 54 -4.72 -10.41 17.11
CA THR A 54 -5.66 -11.09 16.19
C THR A 54 -6.51 -12.16 16.89
N PRO A 55 -5.96 -13.10 17.69
CA PRO A 55 -6.78 -14.08 18.41
C PRO A 55 -7.79 -13.45 19.38
N TYR A 56 -7.42 -12.32 19.99
CA TYR A 56 -8.30 -11.59 20.90
C TYR A 56 -9.43 -10.87 20.15
N LEU A 57 -9.12 -10.18 19.05
CA LEU A 57 -10.12 -9.50 18.22
C LEU A 57 -11.11 -10.48 17.58
N GLU A 58 -10.63 -11.64 17.12
CA GLU A 58 -11.48 -12.75 16.65
C GLU A 58 -12.44 -13.24 17.74
N ARG A 59 -11.96 -13.31 18.99
CA ARG A 59 -12.80 -13.70 20.12
C ARG A 59 -13.85 -12.63 20.43
N ILE A 60 -13.51 -11.34 20.34
CA ILE A 60 -14.48 -10.24 20.47
C ILE A 60 -15.57 -10.38 19.40
N GLN A 61 -15.20 -10.53 18.12
CA GLN A 61 -16.14 -10.71 17.00
C GLN A 61 -17.06 -11.91 17.25
N PHE A 62 -16.50 -13.04 17.68
CA PHE A 62 -17.28 -14.22 18.02
C PHE A 62 -18.29 -13.95 19.15
N VAL A 63 -17.87 -13.27 20.23
CA VAL A 63 -18.76 -12.93 21.36
C VAL A 63 -19.88 -11.97 20.92
N LEU A 64 -19.57 -10.93 20.14
CA LEU A 64 -20.57 -10.01 19.60
C LEU A 64 -21.59 -10.76 18.74
N LYS A 65 -21.13 -11.65 17.86
CA LYS A 65 -22.01 -12.50 17.05
C LYS A 65 -22.90 -13.40 17.91
N GLN A 66 -22.36 -14.04 18.95
CA GLN A 66 -23.15 -14.86 19.87
C GLN A 66 -24.21 -14.05 20.64
N LEU A 67 -23.89 -12.83 21.07
CA LEU A 67 -24.84 -11.94 21.74
C LEU A 67 -26.01 -11.57 20.84
N LYS A 68 -25.72 -11.29 19.57
CA LYS A 68 -26.74 -11.02 18.56
C LYS A 68 -27.58 -12.26 18.26
N ASP A 69 -26.94 -13.35 17.85
CA ASP A 69 -27.62 -14.53 17.31
C ASP A 69 -28.38 -15.32 18.39
N LYS A 70 -27.81 -15.43 19.60
CA LYS A 70 -28.34 -16.32 20.65
C LYS A 70 -29.23 -15.60 21.66
N PHE A 71 -29.01 -14.30 21.86
CA PHE A 71 -29.73 -13.52 22.86
C PHE A 71 -30.58 -12.39 22.25
N ASN A 72 -30.61 -12.28 20.92
CA ASN A 72 -31.32 -11.25 20.16
C ASN A 72 -31.05 -9.84 20.72
N LYS A 73 -29.81 -9.58 21.15
CA LYS A 73 -29.40 -8.29 21.70
C LYS A 73 -28.87 -7.40 20.59
N ASP A 74 -29.25 -6.12 20.64
CA ASP A 74 -28.56 -5.09 19.88
C ASP A 74 -27.15 -4.93 20.48
N THR A 75 -26.14 -5.39 19.76
CA THR A 75 -24.74 -5.34 20.20
C THR A 75 -24.22 -3.91 20.29
N LYS A 76 -24.84 -2.95 19.58
CA LYS A 76 -24.43 -1.54 19.56
C LYS A 76 -24.44 -0.90 20.95
N GLN A 77 -25.28 -1.39 21.87
CA GLN A 77 -25.33 -0.87 23.24
C GLN A 77 -24.06 -1.17 24.06
N PHE A 78 -23.27 -2.18 23.66
CA PHE A 78 -22.03 -2.58 24.33
C PHE A 78 -20.79 -1.96 23.67
N LEU A 79 -20.96 -1.31 22.52
CA LEU A 79 -19.87 -0.66 21.78
C LEU A 79 -19.67 0.77 22.29
N SER A 80 -18.46 1.29 22.07
CA SER A 80 -18.10 2.65 22.41
C SER A 80 -18.91 3.66 21.62
N LYS A 81 -19.39 4.70 22.31
CA LYS A 81 -20.03 5.89 21.69
C LYS A 81 -19.03 7.03 21.43
N LYS A 82 -17.74 6.81 21.72
CA LYS A 82 -16.70 7.81 21.41
C LYS A 82 -16.63 8.01 19.89
N ASP A 83 -16.26 9.21 19.49
CA ASP A 83 -15.99 9.53 18.09
C ASP A 83 -14.74 8.76 17.61
N ILE A 84 -14.91 7.93 16.58
CA ILE A 84 -13.85 7.11 16.00
C ILE A 84 -12.71 7.96 15.44
N ASN A 85 -13.00 9.19 14.99
CA ASN A 85 -11.98 10.10 14.46
C ASN A 85 -11.04 10.65 15.56
N LYS A 86 -11.36 10.40 16.83
CA LYS A 86 -10.51 10.75 17.98
C LYS A 86 -9.70 9.55 18.50
N ALA A 87 -9.83 8.39 17.85
CA ALA A 87 -9.02 7.22 18.19
C ALA A 87 -7.54 7.56 18.06
N GLN A 88 -6.74 7.13 19.03
CA GLN A 88 -5.30 7.39 19.02
C GLN A 88 -4.56 6.33 18.22
N THR A 89 -4.85 5.05 18.46
CA THR A 89 -4.27 3.93 17.70
C THR A 89 -5.38 3.21 16.94
N LEU A 90 -5.97 3.91 15.95
CA LEU A 90 -7.05 3.38 15.13
C LEU A 90 -6.61 2.12 14.38
N TYR A 91 -7.42 1.06 14.49
CA TYR A 91 -7.13 -0.21 13.87
C TYR A 91 -8.40 -0.83 13.28
N LYS A 92 -8.32 -1.17 11.99
CA LYS A 92 -9.36 -1.88 11.26
C LYS A 92 -8.96 -3.34 11.07
N ASP A 93 -9.71 -4.24 11.67
CA ASP A 93 -9.49 -5.69 11.56
C ASP A 93 -10.10 -6.25 10.27
N SER A 94 -9.43 -6.01 9.14
CA SER A 94 -9.81 -6.55 7.83
C SER A 94 -8.97 -7.77 7.46
N GLN A 95 -9.44 -8.56 6.49
CA GLN A 95 -8.64 -9.66 5.92
C GLN A 95 -7.31 -9.15 5.34
N LEU A 96 -7.31 -7.96 4.72
CA LEU A 96 -6.11 -7.32 4.19
C LEU A 96 -5.15 -6.96 5.32
N ARG A 97 -5.63 -6.32 6.40
CA ARG A 97 -4.80 -6.01 7.57
C ARG A 97 -4.21 -7.27 8.19
N ARG A 98 -5.00 -8.34 8.37
CA ARG A 98 -4.51 -9.63 8.89
C ARG A 98 -3.45 -10.26 7.99
N LYS A 99 -3.58 -10.14 6.67
CA LYS A 99 -2.54 -10.57 5.71
C LYS A 99 -1.24 -9.78 5.92
N MET A 100 -1.33 -8.46 6.07
CA MET A 100 -0.17 -7.60 6.30
C MET A 100 0.51 -7.88 7.64
N ASN A 101 -0.25 -8.18 8.69
CA ASN A 101 0.30 -8.48 10.01
C ASN A 101 1.17 -9.75 10.04
N GLN A 102 1.15 -10.60 9.00
CA GLN A 102 1.96 -11.81 8.94
C GLN A 102 3.47 -11.55 8.94
N SER A 103 3.92 -10.33 8.67
CA SER A 103 5.34 -9.95 8.68
C SER A 103 5.52 -8.47 9.04
N ASN A 104 6.53 -8.15 9.84
CA ASN A 104 6.99 -6.75 10.03
C ASN A 104 7.57 -6.14 8.75
N HIS A 105 7.92 -6.97 7.77
CA HIS A 105 8.43 -6.57 6.46
C HIS A 105 7.43 -6.91 5.35
N PHE A 106 6.13 -6.79 5.62
CA PHE A 106 5.13 -6.98 4.57
C PHE A 106 5.22 -5.83 3.57
N MET A 107 5.34 -6.14 2.29
CA MET A 107 5.55 -5.16 1.22
C MET A 107 4.27 -4.92 0.44
N ASN A 108 3.99 -3.66 0.13
CA ASN A 108 2.87 -3.29 -0.73
C ASN A 108 3.39 -2.63 -2.00
N PHE A 109 3.09 -3.22 -3.16
CA PHE A 109 3.54 -2.72 -4.46
C PHE A 109 2.38 -2.31 -5.35
N SER A 110 2.56 -1.32 -6.21
CA SER A 110 1.59 -1.03 -7.29
C SER A 110 2.27 -1.13 -8.66
N MET A 111 1.52 -1.57 -9.67
CA MET A 111 2.02 -1.71 -11.05
C MET A 111 0.92 -1.30 -12.02
N ILE A 112 1.31 -0.77 -13.17
CA ILE A 112 0.41 -0.53 -14.30
C ILE A 112 0.78 -1.52 -15.41
N ILE A 113 -0.18 -2.33 -15.85
CA ILE A 113 0.03 -3.34 -16.88
C ILE A 113 -0.98 -3.13 -18.01
N SER A 114 -0.45 -2.96 -19.21
CA SER A 114 -1.20 -3.07 -20.48
C SER A 114 -0.86 -4.36 -21.19
N LYS A 115 -1.59 -4.69 -22.25
CA LYS A 115 -1.31 -5.83 -23.12
C LYS A 115 0.13 -5.86 -23.65
N GLU A 116 0.73 -4.68 -23.84
CA GLU A 116 2.11 -4.53 -24.36
C GLU A 116 3.18 -4.81 -23.29
N ARG A 117 2.81 -4.74 -22.01
CA ARG A 117 3.69 -4.98 -20.86
C ARG A 117 3.29 -6.19 -20.02
N LEU A 118 2.31 -6.98 -20.47
CA LEU A 118 1.79 -8.14 -19.73
C LEU A 118 2.89 -9.16 -19.38
N ILE A 119 3.76 -9.48 -20.35
CA ILE A 119 4.84 -10.45 -20.13
C ILE A 119 5.86 -9.90 -19.13
N GLN A 120 6.26 -8.64 -19.26
CA GLN A 120 7.17 -7.97 -18.34
C GLN A 120 6.58 -7.93 -16.93
N GLY A 121 5.32 -7.48 -16.79
CA GLY A 121 4.65 -7.37 -15.50
C GLY A 121 4.49 -8.73 -14.79
N LEU A 122 4.15 -9.79 -15.53
CA LEU A 122 4.15 -11.15 -14.98
C LEU A 122 5.55 -11.60 -14.58
N THR A 123 6.57 -11.28 -15.37
CA THR A 123 7.96 -11.60 -15.04
C THR A 123 8.40 -10.90 -13.74
N SER A 124 8.06 -9.62 -13.58
CA SER A 124 8.28 -8.85 -12.36
C SER A 124 7.57 -9.47 -11.16
N TYR A 125 6.27 -9.78 -11.30
CA TYR A 125 5.48 -10.44 -10.26
C TYR A 125 6.08 -11.78 -9.82
N TYR A 126 6.42 -12.67 -10.76
CA TYR A 126 6.99 -13.97 -10.42
C TYR A 126 8.40 -13.86 -9.81
N SER A 127 9.18 -12.84 -10.19
CA SER A 127 10.47 -12.60 -9.53
C SER A 127 10.33 -12.25 -8.04
N LEU A 128 9.24 -11.56 -7.64
CA LEU A 128 8.93 -11.32 -6.21
C LEU A 128 8.58 -12.59 -5.45
N GLU A 129 7.87 -13.54 -6.09
CA GLU A 129 7.49 -14.80 -5.46
C GLU A 129 8.69 -15.69 -5.11
N ASN A 130 9.82 -15.53 -5.79
CA ASN A 130 11.01 -16.37 -5.63
C ASN A 130 11.71 -16.25 -4.26
N PHE A 131 11.45 -15.20 -3.49
CA PHE A 131 12.21 -14.91 -2.25
C PHE A 131 11.42 -15.11 -0.95
N ASN A 132 10.27 -15.81 -0.99
CA ASN A 132 9.35 -15.98 0.15
C ASN A 132 8.97 -14.63 0.82
N ALA A 133 9.04 -13.54 0.05
CA ALA A 133 8.62 -12.22 0.49
C ALA A 133 7.13 -12.26 0.82
N LYS A 134 6.71 -11.51 1.84
CA LYS A 134 5.28 -11.32 2.14
C LYS A 134 4.86 -10.03 1.51
N PHE A 135 4.03 -10.12 0.47
CA PHE A 135 3.63 -8.94 -0.28
C PHE A 135 2.22 -9.03 -0.85
N THR A 136 1.75 -7.86 -1.30
CA THR A 136 0.62 -7.69 -2.20
C THR A 136 1.03 -6.75 -3.34
N VAL A 137 0.54 -7.02 -4.56
CA VAL A 137 0.69 -6.13 -5.73
C VAL A 137 -0.69 -5.66 -6.18
N TRP A 138 -0.92 -4.36 -6.19
CA TRP A 138 -2.10 -3.72 -6.77
C TRP A 138 -1.82 -3.43 -8.24
N ILE A 139 -2.49 -4.16 -9.13
CA ILE A 139 -2.23 -4.09 -10.57
C ILE A 139 -3.35 -3.29 -11.23
N CYS A 140 -3.01 -2.11 -11.74
CA CYS A 140 -3.86 -1.35 -12.65
C CYS A 140 -3.81 -2.00 -14.04
N CYS A 141 -4.92 -2.60 -14.47
CA CYS A 141 -5.08 -3.20 -15.78
C CYS A 141 -5.57 -2.13 -16.78
N MET A 142 -4.74 -1.79 -17.76
CA MET A 142 -5.01 -0.73 -18.75
C MET A 142 -6.02 -1.13 -19.83
N ASP A 143 -6.31 -2.42 -19.97
CA ASP A 143 -7.24 -2.96 -20.95
C ASP A 143 -7.94 -4.23 -20.44
N ASP A 144 -9.12 -4.51 -20.99
CA ASP A 144 -9.96 -5.64 -20.60
C ASP A 144 -9.28 -6.99 -20.82
N LEU A 145 -8.46 -7.12 -21.87
CA LEU A 145 -7.73 -8.35 -22.19
C LEU A 145 -6.74 -8.68 -21.05
N THR A 146 -5.97 -7.69 -20.62
CA THR A 146 -5.04 -7.80 -19.50
C THR A 146 -5.77 -8.19 -18.22
N TYR A 147 -6.87 -7.50 -17.90
CA TYR A 147 -7.68 -7.82 -16.71
C TYR A 147 -8.18 -9.27 -16.74
N GLN A 148 -8.79 -9.70 -17.85
CA GLN A 148 -9.33 -11.05 -18.01
C GLN A 148 -8.27 -12.14 -17.91
N ILE A 149 -7.07 -11.91 -18.45
CA ILE A 149 -5.95 -12.86 -18.35
C ILE A 149 -5.50 -12.97 -16.88
N LEU A 150 -5.24 -11.84 -16.22
CA LEU A 150 -4.77 -11.83 -14.84
C LEU A 150 -5.80 -12.40 -13.87
N GLU A 151 -7.09 -12.16 -14.09
CA GLU A 151 -8.19 -12.72 -13.30
C GLU A 151 -8.21 -14.26 -13.38
N LYS A 152 -7.98 -14.83 -14.58
CA LYS A 152 -7.90 -16.28 -14.79
C LYS A 152 -6.66 -16.90 -14.15
N LEU A 153 -5.54 -16.18 -14.13
CA LEU A 153 -4.31 -16.64 -13.49
C LEU A 153 -4.43 -16.75 -11.97
N LYS A 154 -5.35 -16.00 -11.34
CA LYS A 154 -5.60 -16.03 -9.89
C LYS A 154 -4.32 -15.86 -9.07
N LEU A 155 -3.51 -14.88 -9.44
CA LEU A 155 -2.24 -14.57 -8.79
C LEU A 155 -2.47 -14.36 -7.28
N LYS A 156 -1.85 -15.19 -6.45
CA LYS A 156 -2.09 -15.27 -5.00
C LYS A 156 -1.84 -13.95 -4.27
N HIS A 157 -0.91 -13.16 -4.77
CA HIS A 157 -0.47 -11.91 -4.16
C HIS A 157 -0.98 -10.67 -4.91
N ALA A 158 -1.84 -10.81 -5.93
CA ALA A 158 -2.32 -9.66 -6.69
C ALA A 158 -3.75 -9.23 -6.29
N ILE A 159 -3.98 -7.92 -6.33
CA ILE A 159 -5.31 -7.30 -6.35
C ILE A 159 -5.41 -6.55 -7.68
N LEU A 160 -6.41 -6.89 -8.50
CA LEU A 160 -6.58 -6.30 -9.82
C LEU A 160 -7.50 -5.08 -9.72
N ILE A 161 -7.10 -3.98 -10.36
CA ILE A 161 -7.86 -2.75 -10.46
C ILE A 161 -8.02 -2.44 -11.95
N PRO A 162 -9.22 -2.49 -12.54
CA PRO A 162 -9.40 -2.02 -13.90
C PRO A 162 -9.18 -0.50 -13.94
N VAL A 163 -8.52 0.01 -14.99
CA VAL A 163 -8.14 1.45 -15.08
C VAL A 163 -9.33 2.41 -14.89
N LYS A 164 -10.53 2.01 -15.30
CA LYS A 164 -11.78 2.77 -15.12
C LYS A 164 -12.12 3.11 -13.66
N ASP A 165 -11.61 2.35 -12.68
CA ASP A 165 -11.84 2.59 -11.25
C ASP A 165 -10.91 3.70 -10.71
N ILE A 166 -9.88 4.07 -11.48
CA ILE A 166 -8.93 5.16 -11.20
C ILE A 166 -9.27 6.40 -12.02
N GLU A 167 -9.79 6.22 -13.24
CA GLU A 167 -10.15 7.29 -14.16
C GLU A 167 -11.29 8.17 -13.64
N ASN A 168 -10.96 9.44 -13.36
CA ASN A 168 -11.93 10.50 -13.08
C ASN A 168 -12.09 11.41 -14.32
N HIS A 169 -12.95 12.43 -14.21
CA HIS A 169 -13.18 13.38 -15.30
C HIS A 169 -11.89 14.05 -15.82
N GLU A 170 -10.97 14.43 -14.91
CA GLU A 170 -9.69 15.07 -15.26
C GLU A 170 -8.78 14.13 -16.05
N LEU A 171 -8.67 12.87 -15.62
CA LEU A 171 -7.86 11.85 -16.31
C LEU A 171 -8.45 11.44 -17.65
N LEU A 172 -9.77 11.45 -17.79
CA LEU A 172 -10.44 11.13 -19.06
C LEU A 172 -10.30 12.25 -20.09
N SER A 173 -10.28 13.53 -19.66
CA SER A 173 -10.20 14.66 -20.60
C SER A 173 -8.89 14.73 -21.37
N ILE A 174 -7.79 14.22 -20.80
CA ILE A 174 -6.45 14.19 -21.42
C ILE A 174 -6.10 12.86 -22.11
N LYS A 175 -6.94 11.83 -21.96
CA LYS A 175 -6.57 10.44 -22.31
C LYS A 175 -6.28 10.28 -23.80
N ASN A 176 -7.04 10.97 -24.65
CA ASN A 176 -6.86 10.93 -26.10
C ASN A 176 -5.70 11.81 -26.60
N ASP A 177 -5.17 12.70 -25.76
CA ASP A 177 -4.04 13.57 -26.08
C ASP A 177 -2.70 12.91 -25.73
N ARG A 178 -2.72 11.68 -25.19
CA ARG A 178 -1.54 10.95 -24.72
C ARG A 178 -1.42 9.61 -25.43
N SER A 179 -0.19 9.24 -25.75
CA SER A 179 0.11 7.85 -26.07
C SER A 179 -0.18 6.95 -24.86
N LEU A 180 -0.32 5.64 -25.10
CA LEU A 180 -0.51 4.66 -24.02
C LEU A 180 0.58 4.76 -22.95
N GLN A 181 1.84 4.97 -23.36
CA GLN A 181 2.97 5.12 -22.45
C GLN A 181 2.86 6.37 -21.58
N GLU A 182 2.60 7.53 -22.18
CA GLU A 182 2.42 8.81 -21.48
C GLU A 182 1.24 8.76 -20.52
N TYR A 183 0.17 8.05 -20.90
CA TYR A 183 -0.98 7.85 -20.02
C TYR A 183 -0.65 6.93 -18.84
N CYS A 184 0.12 5.86 -19.05
CA CYS A 184 0.63 5.01 -17.96
C CYS A 184 1.50 5.80 -16.98
N TRP A 185 2.39 6.67 -17.48
CA TRP A 185 3.19 7.58 -16.65
C TRP A 185 2.31 8.53 -15.83
N THR A 186 1.26 9.06 -16.43
CA THR A 186 0.28 9.93 -15.75
C THR A 186 -0.42 9.23 -14.59
N LEU A 187 -0.71 7.93 -14.76
CA LEU A 187 -1.52 7.15 -13.82
C LEU A 187 -0.75 6.64 -12.59
N LYS A 188 0.58 6.81 -12.52
CA LYS A 188 1.38 6.32 -11.37
C LYS A 188 0.92 6.91 -10.04
N ALA A 189 0.82 8.24 -9.97
CA ALA A 189 0.36 8.94 -8.78
C ALA A 189 -1.13 8.67 -8.47
N PRO A 190 -2.08 8.78 -9.44
CA PRO A 190 -3.46 8.35 -9.27
C PRO A 190 -3.64 6.94 -8.70
N LEU A 191 -2.89 5.95 -9.20
CA LEU A 191 -2.95 4.58 -8.72
C LEU A 191 -2.54 4.49 -7.25
N CYS A 192 -1.43 5.13 -6.87
CA CYS A 192 -0.98 5.13 -5.48
C CYS A 192 -2.00 5.82 -4.56
N LEU A 193 -2.54 6.98 -4.97
CA LEU A 193 -3.60 7.67 -4.23
C LEU A 193 -4.86 6.82 -4.07
N HIS A 194 -5.29 6.16 -5.14
CA HIS A 194 -6.45 5.28 -5.14
C HIS A 194 -6.30 4.18 -4.09
N VAL A 195 -5.15 3.49 -4.07
CA VAL A 195 -4.87 2.43 -3.08
C VAL A 195 -4.86 2.97 -1.66
N LEU A 196 -4.09 4.04 -1.39
CA LEU A 196 -3.94 4.60 -0.04
C LEU A 196 -5.24 5.21 0.51
N SER A 197 -6.13 5.69 -0.36
CA SER A 197 -7.42 6.28 0.01
C SER A 197 -8.50 5.24 0.23
N LEU A 198 -8.58 4.22 -0.63
CA LEU A 198 -9.61 3.18 -0.55
C LEU A 198 -9.30 2.14 0.55
N TYR A 199 -8.01 1.90 0.81
CA TYR A 199 -7.52 0.96 1.81
C TYR A 199 -6.69 1.71 2.87
N PRO A 200 -7.33 2.41 3.82
CA PRO A 200 -6.61 3.16 4.86
C PRO A 200 -5.76 2.24 5.76
N GLU A 201 -6.03 0.94 5.78
CA GLU A 201 -5.16 -0.04 6.43
C GLU A 201 -3.84 -0.34 5.70
N VAL A 202 -3.62 0.15 4.48
CA VAL A 202 -2.34 -0.03 3.77
C VAL A 202 -1.37 1.04 4.26
N ASP A 203 -0.31 0.66 4.97
CA ASP A 203 0.58 1.61 5.66
C ASP A 203 1.56 2.33 4.72
N HIS A 204 1.81 1.77 3.54
CA HIS A 204 2.70 2.30 2.50
C HIS A 204 2.37 1.64 1.16
N ILE A 205 2.83 2.22 0.06
CA ILE A 205 2.79 1.64 -1.28
C ILE A 205 4.09 1.97 -2.03
N ILE A 206 4.64 1.03 -2.77
CA ILE A 206 5.80 1.22 -3.66
C ILE A 206 5.33 1.01 -5.09
N TYR A 207 5.31 2.08 -5.89
CA TYR A 207 5.11 1.96 -7.32
C TYR A 207 6.32 1.28 -7.97
N CYS A 208 6.05 0.30 -8.83
CA CYS A 208 7.02 -0.40 -9.67
C CYS A 208 6.57 -0.35 -11.13
N ASP A 209 7.48 0.04 -12.04
CA ASP A 209 7.25 -0.19 -13.47
C ASP A 209 7.13 -1.70 -13.75
N ALA A 210 6.38 -2.05 -14.80
CA ALA A 210 6.09 -3.44 -15.14
C ALA A 210 7.33 -4.22 -15.61
N ASP A 211 8.40 -3.55 -16.03
CA ASP A 211 9.64 -4.12 -16.56
C ASP A 211 10.77 -4.24 -15.52
N MET A 212 10.40 -4.31 -14.24
CA MET A 212 11.32 -4.58 -13.13
C MET A 212 11.58 -6.09 -12.94
N TYR A 213 12.74 -6.44 -12.38
CA TYR A 213 13.06 -7.80 -11.95
C TYR A 213 13.74 -7.77 -10.57
N PHE A 214 13.21 -8.54 -9.63
CA PHE A 214 13.76 -8.63 -8.28
C PHE A 214 14.78 -9.77 -8.20
N PHE A 215 15.99 -9.45 -7.73
CA PHE A 215 17.09 -10.41 -7.54
C PHE A 215 17.27 -10.86 -6.08
N THR A 216 16.51 -10.28 -5.16
CA THR A 216 16.51 -10.61 -3.72
C THR A 216 15.19 -10.17 -3.08
N ALA A 217 14.97 -10.55 -1.82
CA ALA A 217 13.84 -10.05 -1.04
C ALA A 217 13.92 -8.52 -0.87
N PRO A 218 12.86 -7.76 -1.19
CA PRO A 218 12.89 -6.29 -1.19
C PRO A 218 12.77 -5.65 0.20
N ASN A 219 12.81 -6.44 1.27
CA ASN A 219 12.60 -5.99 2.65
C ASN A 219 13.57 -4.86 3.07
N ILE A 220 14.76 -4.80 2.47
CA ILE A 220 15.76 -3.75 2.75
C ILE A 220 15.24 -2.35 2.44
N ILE A 221 14.36 -2.21 1.43
CA ILE A 221 13.78 -0.92 1.05
C ILE A 221 13.01 -0.32 2.23
N LEU A 222 12.19 -1.11 2.92
CA LEU A 222 11.45 -0.63 4.10
C LEU A 222 12.39 -0.26 5.25
N ASN A 223 13.47 -1.01 5.45
CA ASN A 223 14.42 -0.73 6.53
C ASN A 223 15.12 0.63 6.36
N GLU A 224 15.37 1.05 5.12
CA GLU A 224 15.96 2.35 4.81
C GLU A 224 14.92 3.49 4.81
N TRP A 225 13.68 3.19 4.43
CA TRP A 225 12.66 4.20 4.16
C TRP A 225 11.68 4.47 5.30
N TRP A 226 11.44 3.55 6.24
CA TRP A 226 10.28 3.60 7.15
C TRP A 226 10.03 4.91 7.93
N LYS A 227 11.07 5.71 8.16
CA LYS A 227 10.99 7.01 8.87
C LYS A 227 10.52 8.17 8.00
N TYR A 228 10.60 8.03 6.68
CA TYR A 228 10.34 9.10 5.72
C TYR A 228 9.02 8.87 4.99
N SER A 229 8.41 9.96 4.51
CA SER A 229 7.16 9.91 3.75
C SER A 229 7.37 9.30 2.36
N VAL A 230 8.47 9.66 1.68
CA VAL A 230 8.74 9.27 0.29
C VAL A 230 10.08 8.58 0.14
N PHE A 231 10.13 7.56 -0.73
CA PHE A 231 11.35 6.88 -1.17
C PHE A 231 11.57 7.16 -2.64
N LEU A 232 12.76 7.66 -2.96
CA LEU A 232 13.23 7.88 -4.33
C LEU A 232 14.55 7.15 -4.54
N CYS A 233 14.74 6.62 -5.74
CA CYS A 233 16.02 6.11 -6.18
C CYS A 233 16.66 7.10 -7.16
N PRO A 234 17.92 7.51 -6.96
CA PRO A 234 18.67 8.22 -7.99
C PRO A 234 18.81 7.33 -9.22
N GLN A 235 18.75 7.91 -10.41
CA GLN A 235 19.28 7.24 -11.58
C GLN A 235 20.81 7.32 -11.61
N ARG A 236 21.43 6.53 -12.48
CA ARG A 236 22.89 6.47 -12.67
C ARG A 236 23.22 6.70 -14.14
N SER A 237 22.63 7.75 -14.68
CA SER A 237 22.73 8.10 -16.10
C SER A 237 23.82 9.17 -16.27
N SER A 238 24.14 9.56 -17.51
CA SER A 238 25.04 10.69 -17.73
C SER A 238 24.36 12.00 -17.36
N THR A 239 25.16 13.05 -17.06
CA THR A 239 24.64 14.37 -16.73
C THR A 239 23.76 14.95 -17.84
N GLU A 240 24.04 14.63 -19.11
CA GLU A 240 23.21 15.04 -20.25
C GLU A 240 21.81 14.40 -20.19
N ILE A 241 21.74 13.10 -19.90
CA ILE A 241 20.46 12.38 -19.77
C ILE A 241 19.68 12.91 -18.56
N GLU A 242 20.36 13.12 -17.43
CA GLU A 242 19.75 13.62 -16.20
C GLU A 242 19.25 15.06 -16.33
N SER A 243 19.95 15.88 -17.13
CA SER A 243 19.52 17.25 -17.43
C SER A 243 18.17 17.30 -18.12
N ILE A 244 17.81 16.25 -18.87
CA ILE A 244 16.55 16.15 -19.61
C ILE A 244 15.50 15.42 -18.75
N HIS A 245 15.83 14.25 -18.21
CA HIS A 245 14.86 13.32 -17.61
C HIS A 245 14.75 13.39 -16.08
N GLY A 246 15.56 14.21 -15.40
CA GLY A 246 15.62 14.30 -13.94
C GLY A 246 16.79 13.53 -13.33
N ILE A 247 17.02 13.57 -12.02
CA ILE A 247 18.10 12.81 -11.34
C ILE A 247 17.58 11.58 -10.60
N TYR A 248 16.26 11.45 -10.44
CA TYR A 248 15.60 10.30 -9.84
C TYR A 248 14.93 9.43 -10.90
N GLN A 249 14.74 8.14 -10.61
CA GLN A 249 13.94 7.23 -11.43
C GLN A 249 12.49 7.19 -10.96
N ALA A 250 11.55 7.14 -11.89
CA ALA A 250 10.12 7.00 -11.59
C ALA A 250 9.62 5.54 -11.65
N GLY A 251 10.51 4.58 -11.92
CA GLY A 251 10.18 3.16 -12.01
C GLY A 251 10.15 2.44 -10.67
N LEU A 252 10.67 3.06 -9.60
CA LEU A 252 10.60 2.56 -8.23
C LEU A 252 10.46 3.73 -7.25
N VAL A 253 9.25 3.99 -6.77
CA VAL A 253 8.93 5.14 -5.91
C VAL A 253 8.02 4.71 -4.75
N GLY A 254 8.40 5.03 -3.53
CA GLY A 254 7.62 4.68 -2.33
C GLY A 254 6.87 5.86 -1.72
N PHE A 255 5.64 5.63 -1.26
CA PHE A 255 4.82 6.56 -0.50
C PHE A 255 4.27 5.92 0.78
N LYS A 256 4.50 6.56 1.93
CA LYS A 256 3.92 6.17 3.22
C LYS A 256 2.46 6.61 3.25
N ASN A 257 1.60 5.92 3.98
CA ASN A 257 0.21 6.39 4.15
C ASN A 257 0.13 7.50 5.21
N ASP A 258 0.83 8.60 4.96
CA ASP A 258 0.78 9.82 5.76
C ASP A 258 0.28 11.00 4.93
N GLN A 259 -0.01 12.11 5.62
CA GLN A 259 -0.55 13.30 4.98
C GLN A 259 0.42 13.90 3.96
N ASN A 260 1.71 13.95 4.30
CA ASN A 260 2.75 14.50 3.42
C ASN A 260 2.85 13.73 2.09
N SER A 261 2.87 12.39 2.14
CA SER A 261 2.92 11.56 0.93
C SER A 261 1.68 11.75 0.06
N LYS A 262 0.49 11.94 0.66
CA LYS A 262 -0.74 12.21 -0.08
C LYS A 262 -0.70 13.57 -0.78
N GLU A 263 -0.14 14.58 -0.13
CA GLU A 263 0.07 15.90 -0.72
C GLU A 263 1.05 15.85 -1.89
N ILE A 264 2.18 15.15 -1.72
CA ILE A 264 3.18 14.92 -2.78
C ILE A 264 2.58 14.15 -3.96
N LEU A 265 1.82 13.08 -3.70
CA LEU A 265 1.14 12.33 -4.74
C LEU A 265 0.10 13.18 -5.49
N THR A 266 -0.63 14.03 -4.77
CA THR A 266 -1.61 14.95 -5.38
C THR A 266 -0.90 15.96 -6.27
N TRP A 267 0.20 16.56 -5.79
CA TRP A 267 1.04 17.45 -6.56
C TRP A 267 1.61 16.77 -7.82
N TRP A 268 2.12 15.54 -7.69
CA TRP A 268 2.70 14.81 -8.82
C TRP A 268 1.65 14.44 -9.86
N LYS A 269 0.45 14.03 -9.41
CA LYS A 269 -0.73 13.85 -10.27
C LYS A 269 -1.04 15.15 -11.03
N ASP A 270 -1.16 16.28 -10.34
CA ASP A 270 -1.53 17.55 -10.96
C ASP A 270 -0.48 18.01 -11.98
N LYS A 271 0.81 17.79 -11.69
CA LYS A 271 1.90 18.04 -12.65
C LYS A 271 1.84 17.14 -13.88
N CYS A 272 1.54 15.87 -13.70
CA CYS A 272 1.35 14.96 -14.82
C CYS A 272 0.08 15.26 -15.61
N LEU A 273 -1.00 15.75 -14.98
CA LEU A 273 -2.20 16.24 -15.67
C LEU A 273 -1.86 17.46 -16.54
N GLU A 274 -1.01 18.37 -16.05
CA GLU A 274 -0.53 19.53 -16.80
C GLU A 274 0.32 19.15 -18.02
N TYR A 275 1.35 18.31 -17.82
CA TYR A 275 2.24 17.87 -18.89
C TYR A 275 2.95 16.57 -18.50
N CYS A 276 2.81 15.52 -19.31
CA CYS A 276 3.45 14.23 -19.08
C CYS A 276 3.79 13.56 -20.42
N ASN A 277 4.50 14.29 -21.29
CA ASN A 277 4.84 13.84 -22.63
C ASN A 277 6.28 13.32 -22.71
N ASN A 278 6.54 12.44 -23.68
CA ASN A 278 7.88 11.93 -23.98
C ASN A 278 8.76 12.95 -24.72
N GLN A 279 8.19 14.07 -25.15
CA GLN A 279 8.95 15.20 -25.68
C GLN A 279 9.46 16.07 -24.51
N TYR A 280 10.72 16.48 -24.57
CA TYR A 280 11.26 17.43 -23.59
C TYR A 280 10.81 18.85 -23.92
N ASP A 281 10.16 19.50 -22.95
CA ASP A 281 9.78 20.92 -23.01
C ASP A 281 10.91 21.75 -22.38
N VAL A 282 11.70 22.38 -23.25
CA VAL A 282 12.87 23.19 -22.87
C VAL A 282 12.46 24.48 -22.16
N GLU A 283 11.35 25.09 -22.57
CA GLU A 283 10.90 26.39 -22.03
C GLU A 283 10.46 26.26 -20.57
N MET A 284 9.71 25.20 -20.27
CA MET A 284 9.20 24.92 -18.93
C MET A 284 10.07 23.91 -18.15
N ASN A 285 11.17 23.43 -18.75
CA ASN A 285 12.10 22.46 -18.17
C ASN A 285 11.38 21.22 -17.59
N ARG A 286 10.53 20.56 -18.38
CA ARG A 286 9.70 19.41 -17.95
C ARG A 286 9.69 18.26 -18.96
N TRP A 287 9.61 17.04 -18.45
CA TRP A 287 9.57 15.81 -19.25
C TRP A 287 8.94 14.67 -18.45
N GLY A 288 8.03 13.94 -19.09
CA GLY A 288 7.38 12.76 -18.52
C GLY A 288 6.84 12.99 -17.10
N ASP A 289 6.71 11.89 -16.37
CA ASP A 289 6.44 11.85 -14.93
C ASP A 289 7.73 12.05 -14.11
N GLN A 290 8.85 11.53 -14.61
CA GLN A 290 10.09 11.38 -13.85
C GLN A 290 10.76 12.71 -13.49
N LYS A 291 10.79 13.69 -14.39
CA LYS A 291 11.55 14.92 -14.14
C LYS A 291 10.99 15.72 -12.95
N TYR A 292 9.69 15.59 -12.69
CA TYR A 292 9.04 16.23 -11.54
C TYR A 292 9.60 15.75 -10.20
N LEU A 293 10.14 14.53 -10.11
CA LEU A 293 10.68 14.01 -8.84
C LEU A 293 11.86 14.85 -8.30
N ASN A 294 12.52 15.65 -9.14
CA ASN A 294 13.55 16.61 -8.71
C ASN A 294 13.00 17.79 -7.88
N HIS A 295 11.69 18.02 -7.97
CA HIS A 295 11.02 19.21 -7.46
C HIS A 295 9.88 18.86 -6.50
N ILE A 296 9.92 17.67 -5.89
CA ILE A 296 8.98 17.29 -4.84
C ILE A 296 8.95 18.40 -3.77
N PRO A 297 7.77 18.92 -3.40
CA PRO A 297 7.65 19.93 -2.36
C PRO A 297 8.24 19.46 -1.03
N ASN A 298 8.85 20.39 -0.29
CA ASN A 298 9.35 20.15 1.07
C ASN A 298 8.22 20.10 2.10
#